data_AF-A0A9Q3EBP4-F1
#
_entry.id   AF-A0A9Q3EBP4-F1
#
_cell.length_a   1.000
_cell.length_b   1.000
_cell.length_c   1.000
_cell.angle_alpha   90.00
_cell.angle_beta   90.00
_cell.angle_gamma   90.00
#
_symmetry.space_group_name_H-M   'P 1'
#
loop_
_entity.id
_entity.type
_entity.pdbx_description
1 polymer ?
#
loop_
_entity_poly.entity_id
_entity_poly.type
_entity_poly.pdbx_seq_one_letter_code
_entity_poly.pdbx_strand_id
1 'polypeptide(L)'
;MPKSRDIHWEQTTQGCMALSFTMVKTELLNEFKEGQFSTNLTSKQELSLLKILRKNRPAFAIGEEPLGKIRGHDIEVYLDVERPYPPILRRPPCPESLETRKEIEKHINKLLDMDVIRKIGHNETVEITTPVLITWHDGKSRLCGDFRALNNYTKADRYPIPRIHHALEKLAKDK
;
A
#
# COMPACT_ATOMS: atom_id res chain seq x y z
N MET A 1 -3.93 28.27 -42.19
CA MET A 1 -3.84 27.20 -43.22
C MET A 1 -2.44 26.62 -43.14
N PRO A 2 -2.26 25.29 -43.08
CA PRO A 2 -2.80 24.31 -44.02
C PRO A 2 -3.93 23.44 -43.46
N LYS A 3 -4.56 22.70 -44.37
CA LYS A 3 -5.94 22.23 -44.38
C LYS A 3 -6.16 20.94 -43.59
N SER A 4 -7.36 20.83 -43.00
CA SER A 4 -8.01 19.60 -42.56
C SER A 4 -7.82 18.49 -43.60
N ARG A 5 -7.35 17.33 -43.16
CA ARG A 5 -7.53 16.08 -43.89
C ARG A 5 -8.64 15.32 -43.19
N ASP A 6 -9.84 15.41 -43.77
CA ASP A 6 -10.98 14.58 -43.43
C ASP A 6 -10.61 13.13 -43.76
N ILE A 7 -10.51 12.29 -42.72
CA ILE A 7 -10.32 10.85 -42.88
C ILE A 7 -11.72 10.24 -43.04
N HIS A 8 -12.02 9.86 -44.28
CA HIS A 8 -13.18 9.08 -44.67
C HIS A 8 -13.15 7.73 -43.94
N TRP A 9 -14.15 7.44 -43.12
CA TRP A 9 -14.39 6.08 -42.65
C TRP A 9 -15.15 5.37 -43.77
N GLU A 10 -14.50 4.48 -44.50
CA GLU A 10 -15.22 3.51 -45.33
C GLU A 10 -15.18 2.13 -44.67
N GLN A 11 -16.32 1.46 -44.79
CA GLN A 11 -16.77 0.30 -44.06
C GLN A 11 -15.78 -0.88 -44.16
N THR A 12 -15.29 -1.37 -43.01
CA THR A 12 -14.67 -2.71 -42.90
C THR A 12 -14.98 -3.30 -41.51
N THR A 13 -16.26 -3.56 -41.25
CA THR A 13 -16.84 -3.51 -39.90
C THR A 13 -16.90 -4.83 -39.12
N GLN A 14 -16.19 -5.90 -39.51
CA GLN A 14 -16.18 -7.14 -38.70
C GLN A 14 -14.78 -7.66 -38.32
N GLY A 15 -13.77 -7.52 -39.19
CA GLY A 15 -12.39 -7.93 -38.86
C GLY A 15 -11.63 -6.92 -37.99
N CYS A 16 -11.78 -5.61 -38.25
CA CYS A 16 -11.07 -4.56 -37.51
C CYS A 16 -11.58 -4.39 -36.06
N MET A 17 -12.87 -4.60 -35.81
CA MET A 17 -13.42 -4.49 -34.46
C MET A 17 -12.89 -5.58 -33.53
N ALA A 18 -12.78 -6.83 -34.00
CA ALA A 18 -12.26 -7.93 -33.20
C ALA A 18 -10.79 -7.72 -32.81
N LEU A 19 -9.96 -7.20 -33.73
CA LEU A 19 -8.56 -6.86 -33.48
C LEU A 19 -8.40 -5.70 -32.49
N SER A 20 -9.21 -4.64 -32.62
CA SER A 20 -9.20 -3.53 -31.65
C SER A 20 -9.64 -3.98 -30.25
N PHE A 21 -10.58 -4.92 -30.20
CA PHE A 21 -11.18 -5.42 -28.97
C PHE A 21 -10.25 -6.36 -28.22
N THR A 22 -9.58 -7.28 -28.92
CA THR A 22 -8.56 -8.14 -28.31
C THR A 22 -7.40 -7.31 -27.80
N MET A 23 -6.91 -6.32 -28.57
CA MET A 23 -5.81 -5.44 -28.17
C MET A 23 -6.10 -4.71 -26.85
N VAL A 24 -7.25 -4.03 -26.76
CA VAL A 24 -7.71 -3.34 -25.54
C VAL A 24 -7.88 -4.32 -24.37
N LYS A 25 -8.40 -5.52 -24.61
CA LYS A 25 -8.55 -6.54 -23.57
C LYS A 25 -7.19 -6.98 -23.02
N THR A 26 -6.20 -7.24 -23.87
CA THR A 26 -4.83 -7.60 -23.44
C THR A 26 -4.14 -6.48 -22.64
N GLU A 27 -4.29 -5.22 -23.05
CA GLU A 27 -3.74 -4.09 -22.29
C GLU A 27 -4.35 -4.00 -20.89
N LEU A 28 -5.68 -4.17 -20.79
CA LEU A 28 -6.40 -4.16 -19.51
C LEU A 28 -6.04 -5.35 -18.62
N LEU A 29 -5.95 -6.57 -19.17
CA LEU A 29 -5.48 -7.73 -18.41
C LEU A 29 -4.02 -7.58 -17.98
N ASN A 30 -3.21 -6.90 -18.79
CA ASN A 30 -1.82 -6.64 -18.45
C ASN A 30 -1.67 -5.68 -17.26
N GLU A 31 -2.64 -4.78 -17.06
CA GLU A 31 -2.67 -3.86 -15.92
C GLU A 31 -3.05 -4.55 -14.61
N PHE A 32 -3.86 -5.62 -14.68
CA PHE A 32 -4.32 -6.39 -13.51
C PHE A 32 -3.78 -7.83 -13.49
N LYS A 33 -2.54 -8.06 -13.95
CA LYS A 33 -1.93 -9.41 -14.06
C LYS A 33 -1.92 -10.21 -12.76
N GLU A 34 -1.86 -9.52 -11.62
CA GLU A 34 -1.88 -10.14 -10.29
C GLU A 34 -3.31 -10.54 -9.85
N GLY A 35 -4.33 -10.03 -10.55
CA GLY A 35 -5.73 -10.31 -10.24
C GLY A 35 -6.13 -11.72 -10.66
N GLN A 36 -6.75 -12.45 -9.74
CA GLN A 36 -7.39 -13.73 -10.05
C GLN A 36 -8.83 -13.47 -10.50
N PHE A 37 -9.08 -13.60 -11.81
CA PHE A 37 -10.42 -13.50 -12.38
C PHE A 37 -11.11 -14.87 -12.41
N SER A 38 -12.41 -14.91 -12.16
CA SER A 38 -13.19 -16.15 -12.28
C SER A 38 -13.18 -16.64 -13.73
N THR A 39 -12.94 -17.94 -13.92
CA THR A 39 -12.97 -18.60 -15.24
C THR A 39 -14.37 -18.72 -15.83
N ASN A 40 -15.42 -18.48 -15.02
CA ASN A 40 -16.82 -18.60 -15.42
C ASN A 40 -17.42 -17.31 -15.98
N LEU A 41 -16.59 -16.31 -16.30
CA LEU A 41 -17.06 -15.04 -16.85
C LEU A 41 -17.27 -15.15 -18.36
N THR A 42 -18.43 -14.68 -18.82
CA THR A 42 -18.63 -14.45 -20.26
C THR A 42 -17.77 -13.28 -20.74
N SER A 43 -17.43 -13.25 -22.02
CA SER A 43 -16.64 -12.15 -22.62
C SER A 43 -17.22 -10.77 -22.33
N LYS A 44 -18.56 -10.64 -22.28
CA LYS A 44 -19.23 -9.37 -21.97
C LYS A 44 -19.06 -8.96 -20.50
N GLN A 45 -19.14 -9.91 -19.56
CA GLN A 45 -18.96 -9.66 -18.13
C GLN A 45 -17.50 -9.31 -17.82
N GLU A 46 -16.56 -10.03 -18.43
CA GLU A 46 -15.13 -9.79 -18.28
C GLU A 46 -14.75 -8.37 -18.71
N LEU A 47 -15.22 -7.91 -19.87
CA LEU A 47 -15.07 -6.52 -20.29
C LEU A 47 -15.66 -5.52 -19.30
N SER A 48 -16.88 -5.80 -18.82
CA SER A 48 -17.57 -4.91 -17.89
C SER A 48 -16.78 -4.76 -16.59
N LEU A 49 -16.22 -5.88 -16.11
CA LEU A 49 -15.35 -5.91 -14.95
C LEU A 49 -14.09 -5.08 -15.19
N LEU A 50 -13.38 -5.32 -16.29
CA LEU A 50 -12.16 -4.57 -16.63
C LEU A 50 -12.43 -3.06 -16.75
N LYS A 51 -13.58 -2.66 -17.29
CA LYS A 51 -14.02 -1.25 -17.34
C LYS A 51 -14.22 -0.66 -15.95
N ILE A 52 -14.84 -1.40 -15.03
CA ILE A 52 -15.05 -0.95 -13.65
C ILE A 52 -13.71 -0.83 -12.91
N LEU A 53 -12.82 -1.80 -13.08
CA LEU A 53 -11.50 -1.81 -12.46
C LEU A 53 -10.67 -0.63 -12.94
N ARG A 54 -10.65 -0.36 -14.26
CA ARG A 54 -9.98 0.81 -14.82
C ARG A 54 -10.62 2.12 -14.37
N LYS A 55 -11.95 2.20 -14.32
CA LYS A 55 -12.65 3.40 -13.82
C LYS A 55 -12.27 3.72 -12.36
N ASN A 56 -12.08 2.69 -11.54
CA ASN A 56 -11.73 2.82 -10.11
C ASN A 56 -10.25 2.52 -9.85
N ARG A 57 -9.38 2.66 -10.85
CA ARG A 57 -7.96 2.33 -10.77
C ARG A 57 -7.23 2.88 -9.52
N PRO A 58 -7.44 4.14 -9.09
CA PRO A 58 -6.74 4.68 -7.91
C PRO A 58 -7.21 4.08 -6.57
N ALA A 59 -8.29 3.30 -6.55
CA ALA A 59 -8.77 2.64 -5.35
C ALA A 59 -8.05 1.30 -5.07
N PHE A 60 -7.28 0.78 -6.04
CA PHE A 60 -6.58 -0.49 -5.93
C PHE A 60 -5.08 -0.25 -5.83
N ALA A 61 -4.43 -0.90 -4.86
CA ALA A 61 -2.98 -1.03 -4.82
C ALA A 61 -2.58 -2.23 -5.68
N ILE A 62 -1.92 -1.99 -6.81
CA ILE A 62 -1.46 -3.04 -7.74
C ILE A 62 0.06 -3.08 -7.73
N GLY A 63 0.65 -4.27 -7.57
CA GLY A 63 2.09 -4.44 -7.57
C GLY A 63 2.80 -3.62 -6.49
N GLU A 64 3.87 -2.92 -6.88
CA GLU A 64 4.72 -2.11 -5.99
C GLU A 64 4.38 -0.61 -6.01
N GLU A 65 3.15 -0.26 -6.38
CA GLU A 65 2.70 1.13 -6.35
C GLU A 65 2.79 1.73 -4.93
N PRO A 66 3.09 3.04 -4.84
CA PRO A 66 3.23 3.70 -3.55
C PRO A 66 1.92 3.60 -2.77
N LEU A 67 2.04 3.40 -1.46
CA LEU A 67 0.89 3.33 -0.58
C LEU A 67 0.08 4.64 -0.66
N GLY A 68 -1.24 4.53 -0.51
CA GLY A 68 -2.10 5.69 -0.42
C GLY A 68 -1.68 6.60 0.74
N LYS A 69 -1.54 7.90 0.47
CA LYS A 69 -1.15 8.92 1.46
C LYS A 69 -2.33 9.84 1.74
N ILE A 70 -2.82 9.81 2.98
CA ILE A 70 -3.87 10.73 3.44
C ILE A 70 -3.21 12.04 3.85
N ARG A 71 -3.68 13.17 3.31
CA ARG A 71 -3.17 14.51 3.63
C ARG A 71 -4.07 15.19 4.66
N GLY A 72 -3.48 15.88 5.64
CA GLY A 72 -4.20 16.66 6.64
C GLY A 72 -4.75 15.85 7.82
N HIS A 73 -4.36 14.58 7.94
CA HIS A 73 -4.72 13.69 9.05
C HIS A 73 -3.45 13.14 9.71
N ASP A 74 -2.50 14.03 9.98
CA ASP A 74 -1.29 13.67 10.71
C ASP A 74 -1.64 13.25 12.14
N ILE A 75 -0.95 12.22 12.64
CA ILE A 75 -1.18 11.67 13.98
C ILE A 75 -0.08 12.16 14.91
N GLU A 76 -0.48 12.84 15.99
CA GLU A 76 0.41 13.16 17.09
C GLU A 76 0.42 12.04 18.12
N VAL A 77 1.62 11.57 18.47
CA VAL A 77 1.81 10.55 19.51
C VAL A 77 2.34 11.25 20.76
N TYR A 78 1.55 11.21 21.84
CA TYR A 78 1.94 11.78 23.13
C TYR A 78 2.55 10.71 24.02
N LEU A 79 3.62 11.09 24.73
CA LEU A 79 4.24 10.25 25.75
C LEU A 79 3.78 10.67 27.15
N ASP A 80 3.78 9.73 28.09
CA ASP A 80 3.49 9.97 29.52
C ASP A 80 4.73 10.38 30.33
N VAL A 81 5.87 10.52 29.66
CA VAL A 81 7.16 10.90 30.22
C VAL A 81 7.70 12.14 29.53
N GLU A 82 8.29 13.04 30.31
CA GLU A 82 8.92 14.26 29.82
C GLU A 82 10.42 14.08 29.58
N ARG A 83 11.05 15.08 28.96
CA ARG A 83 12.49 15.09 28.74
C ARG A 83 13.24 15.39 30.05
N PRO A 84 14.42 14.80 30.27
CA PRO A 84 15.11 13.84 29.39
C PRO A 84 14.45 12.45 29.43
N TYR A 85 14.29 11.84 28.26
CA TYR A 85 13.65 10.54 28.14
C TYR A 85 14.48 9.40 28.78
N PRO A 86 13.83 8.36 29.34
CA PRO A 86 14.50 7.21 29.90
C PRO A 86 15.47 6.54 28.90
N PRO A 87 16.65 6.05 29.33
CA PRO A 87 17.63 5.40 28.46
C PRO A 87 17.06 4.20 27.68
N ILE A 88 16.04 3.53 28.22
CA ILE A 88 15.36 2.41 27.56
C ILE A 88 14.63 2.80 26.27
N LEU A 89 14.38 4.09 26.04
CA LEU A 89 13.85 4.62 24.78
C LEU A 89 14.94 4.91 23.74
N ARG A 90 16.23 4.82 24.09
CA ARG A 90 17.39 4.97 23.19
C ARG A 90 18.08 3.63 23.00
N ARG A 91 17.39 2.69 22.37
CA ARG A 91 17.93 1.34 22.17
C ARG A 91 18.86 1.30 20.97
N PRO A 92 20.05 0.69 21.11
CA PRO A 92 20.94 0.46 19.97
C PRO A 92 20.36 -0.59 19.02
N PRO A 93 20.81 -0.63 17.75
CA PRO A 93 20.51 -1.73 16.84
C PRO A 93 20.93 -3.07 17.42
N CYS A 94 20.15 -4.12 17.17
CA CYS A 94 20.52 -5.47 17.55
C CYS A 94 21.74 -5.95 16.74
N PRO A 95 22.68 -6.69 17.34
CA PRO A 95 23.72 -7.38 16.58
C PRO A 95 23.09 -8.45 15.69
N GLU A 96 23.31 -8.34 14.38
CA GLU A 96 22.70 -9.22 13.38
C GLU A 96 23.75 -9.87 12.48
N SER A 97 23.41 -11.04 11.93
CA SER A 97 24.23 -11.72 10.93
C SER A 97 24.37 -10.88 9.65
N LEU A 98 25.38 -11.17 8.83
CA LEU A 98 25.55 -10.48 7.54
C LEU A 98 24.35 -10.71 6.61
N GLU A 99 23.75 -11.91 6.63
CA GLU A 99 22.58 -12.24 5.84
C GLU A 99 21.36 -11.44 6.30
N THR A 100 21.13 -11.39 7.61
CA THR A 100 20.03 -10.61 8.19
C THR A 100 20.17 -9.12 7.86
N ARG A 101 21.39 -8.56 7.94
CA ARG A 101 21.63 -7.14 7.59
C ARG A 101 21.27 -6.83 6.14
N LYS A 102 21.59 -7.72 5.19
CA LYS A 102 21.21 -7.55 3.78
C LYS A 102 19.69 -7.50 3.60
N GLU A 103 18.96 -8.36 4.31
CA GLU A 103 17.49 -8.34 4.28
C GLU A 103 16.93 -7.07 4.93
N ILE A 104 17.49 -6.61 6.05
CA ILE A 104 17.11 -5.32 6.66
C ILE A 104 17.29 -4.18 5.67
N GLU A 105 18.46 -4.08 5.04
CA GLU A 105 18.76 -3.03 4.07
C GLU A 105 17.81 -3.06 2.87
N LYS A 106 17.52 -4.26 2.34
CA LYS A 106 16.54 -4.47 1.26
C LYS A 106 15.16 -3.93 1.64
N HIS A 107 14.67 -4.24 2.84
CA HIS A 107 13.37 -3.74 3.32
C HIS A 107 13.39 -2.22 3.56
N ILE A 108 14.47 -1.67 4.14
CA ILE A 108 14.62 -0.22 4.35
C ILE A 108 14.61 0.53 3.02
N ASN A 109 15.35 0.06 2.02
CA ASN A 109 15.38 0.70 0.69
C ASN A 109 14.00 0.68 0.05
N LYS A 110 13.28 -0.45 0.12
CA LYS A 110 11.91 -0.53 -0.37
C LYS A 110 10.97 0.48 0.32
N LEU A 111 11.08 0.65 1.64
CA LEU A 111 10.27 1.62 2.38
C LEU A 111 10.64 3.08 2.06
N LEU A 112 11.91 3.35 1.74
CA LEU A 112 12.36 4.66 1.26
C LEU A 112 11.80 4.95 -0.14
N ASP A 113 11.87 3.99 -1.05
CA ASP A 113 11.35 4.11 -2.42
C ASP A 113 9.83 4.35 -2.43
N MET A 114 9.12 3.79 -1.45
CA MET A 114 7.68 3.96 -1.26
C MET A 114 7.28 5.24 -0.49
N ASP A 115 8.23 6.11 -0.12
CA ASP A 115 7.99 7.32 0.71
C ASP A 115 7.29 7.03 2.07
N VAL A 116 7.51 5.83 2.63
CA VAL A 116 6.94 5.43 3.94
C VAL A 116 7.83 5.88 5.08
N ILE A 117 9.14 5.84 4.88
CA ILE A 117 10.15 6.32 5.84
C ILE A 117 11.07 7.33 5.15
N ARG A 118 11.81 8.10 5.95
CA ARG A 118 12.82 9.03 5.46
C ARG A 118 14.11 8.93 6.26
N LYS A 119 15.20 9.39 5.65
CA LYS A 119 16.43 9.66 6.40
C LYS A 119 16.23 10.89 7.29
N ILE A 120 16.89 10.86 8.43
CA ILE A 120 16.90 11.96 9.40
C ILE A 120 17.94 12.99 8.94
N GLY A 121 17.57 14.27 8.91
CA GLY A 121 18.44 15.35 8.45
C GLY A 121 19.57 15.65 9.44
N HIS A 122 20.66 16.26 8.95
CA HIS A 122 21.83 16.59 9.75
C HIS A 122 21.55 17.49 10.96
N ASN A 123 20.48 18.30 10.90
CA ASN A 123 20.10 19.23 11.96
C ASN A 123 19.02 18.66 12.91
N GLU A 124 18.60 17.41 12.71
CA GLU A 124 17.58 16.77 13.53
C GLU A 124 18.23 15.92 14.63
N THR A 125 17.76 16.06 15.86
CA THR A 125 18.23 15.25 17.00
C THR A 125 17.28 14.08 17.22
N VAL A 126 17.82 12.88 17.35
CA VAL A 126 17.05 11.66 17.62
C VAL A 126 17.18 11.29 19.09
N GLU A 127 16.08 11.36 19.81
CA GLU A 127 16.08 11.07 21.26
C GLU A 127 15.41 9.75 21.61
N ILE A 128 14.74 9.13 20.64
CA ILE A 128 14.04 7.85 20.77
C ILE A 128 14.43 6.97 19.59
N THR A 129 14.89 5.76 19.86
CA THR A 129 15.26 4.75 18.86
C THR A 129 14.71 3.39 19.24
N THR A 130 14.13 2.71 18.25
CA THR A 130 13.59 1.36 18.38
C THR A 130 14.36 0.43 17.45
N PRO A 131 14.89 -0.72 17.92
CA PRO A 131 15.60 -1.65 17.06
C PRO A 131 14.62 -2.33 16.10
N VAL A 132 15.12 -2.65 14.92
CA VAL A 132 14.41 -3.45 13.92
C VAL A 132 15.07 -4.83 13.80
N LEU A 133 14.24 -5.82 13.53
CA LEU A 133 14.60 -7.23 13.44
C LEU A 133 14.03 -7.80 12.14
N ILE A 134 14.57 -8.93 11.67
CA ILE A 134 13.93 -9.73 10.63
C ILE A 134 13.26 -10.94 11.26
N THR A 135 11.99 -11.15 10.89
CA THR A 135 11.28 -12.40 11.17
C THR A 135 11.05 -13.16 9.86
N TRP A 136 11.21 -14.48 9.91
CA TRP A 136 11.04 -15.35 8.75
C TRP A 136 9.75 -16.15 8.89
N HIS A 137 8.98 -16.22 7.81
CA HIS A 137 7.77 -17.03 7.72
C HIS A 137 7.58 -17.48 6.27
N ASP A 138 7.38 -18.78 6.05
CA ASP A 138 7.22 -19.39 4.72
C ASP A 138 8.29 -18.96 3.70
N GLY A 139 9.55 -18.91 4.11
CA GLY A 139 10.67 -18.49 3.25
C GLY A 139 10.69 -16.99 2.90
N LYS A 140 9.81 -16.18 3.49
CA LYS A 140 9.78 -14.73 3.32
C LYS A 140 10.25 -14.02 4.59
N SER A 141 11.06 -12.98 4.42
CA SER A 141 11.52 -12.08 5.49
C SER A 141 10.53 -10.94 5.71
N ARG A 142 10.37 -10.50 6.96
CA ARG A 142 9.58 -9.33 7.36
C ARG A 142 10.39 -8.46 8.30
N LEU A 143 10.47 -7.17 8.02
CA LEU A 143 11.06 -6.17 8.91
C LEU A 143 10.09 -5.85 10.06
N CYS A 144 10.53 -6.00 11.31
CA CYS A 144 9.71 -5.79 12.50
C CYS A 144 10.41 -4.83 13.48
N GLY A 145 9.73 -3.77 13.92
CA GLY A 145 10.23 -2.87 14.97
C GLY A 145 9.80 -3.31 16.37
N ASP A 146 10.72 -3.27 17.34
CA ASP A 146 10.43 -3.61 18.74
C ASP A 146 9.97 -2.39 19.56
N PHE A 147 8.70 -1.99 19.38
CA PHE A 147 8.12 -0.82 20.04
C PHE A 147 7.69 -1.06 21.50
N ARG A 148 8.00 -2.21 22.11
CA ARG A 148 7.51 -2.54 23.48
C ARG A 148 7.91 -1.50 24.52
N ALA A 149 9.16 -1.04 24.47
CA ALA A 149 9.64 0.01 25.36
C ALA A 149 8.88 1.32 25.13
N LEU A 150 8.71 1.74 23.87
CA LEU A 150 7.98 2.95 23.51
C LEU A 150 6.53 2.90 23.96
N ASN A 151 5.84 1.79 23.70
CA ASN A 151 4.43 1.60 24.01
C ASN A 151 4.13 1.74 25.50
N ASN A 152 5.06 1.38 26.39
CA ASN A 152 4.89 1.54 27.84
C ASN A 152 4.83 3.02 28.27
N TYR A 153 5.37 3.92 27.44
CA TYR A 153 5.35 5.36 27.69
C TYR A 153 4.40 6.10 26.75
N THR A 154 3.65 5.40 25.89
CA THR A 154 2.72 6.03 24.95
C THR A 154 1.36 6.21 25.59
N LYS A 155 0.85 7.45 25.58
CA LYS A 155 -0.52 7.74 26.00
C LYS A 155 -1.50 7.11 25.01
N ALA A 156 -2.28 6.14 25.46
CA ALA A 156 -3.26 5.46 24.63
C ALA A 156 -4.34 6.43 24.13
N ASP A 157 -4.54 6.47 22.82
CA ASP A 157 -5.69 7.13 22.21
C ASP A 157 -6.98 6.34 22.50
N ARG A 158 -8.04 7.03 22.90
CA ARG A 158 -9.32 6.44 23.29
C ARG A 158 -10.29 6.51 22.11
N TYR A 159 -9.97 5.80 21.04
CA TYR A 159 -10.87 5.59 19.91
C TYR A 159 -11.29 4.10 19.83
N PRO A 160 -12.32 3.69 20.59
CA PRO A 160 -12.67 2.27 20.67
C PRO A 160 -13.20 1.77 19.34
N ILE A 161 -12.50 0.79 18.76
CA ILE A 161 -12.99 0.06 17.59
C ILE A 161 -14.20 -0.77 18.06
N PRO A 162 -15.39 -0.59 17.46
CA PRO A 162 -16.57 -1.33 17.89
C PRO A 162 -16.36 -2.83 17.67
N ARG A 163 -16.88 -3.64 18.60
CA ARG A 163 -16.92 -5.10 18.41
C ARG A 163 -17.74 -5.42 17.16
N ILE A 164 -17.33 -6.46 16.44
CA ILE A 164 -17.98 -6.90 15.18
C ILE A 164 -19.50 -7.07 15.37
N HIS A 165 -19.94 -7.71 16.45
CA HIS A 165 -21.37 -7.88 16.74
C HIS A 165 -22.13 -6.55 16.87
N HIS A 166 -21.57 -5.56 17.57
CA HIS A 166 -22.22 -4.25 17.72
C HIS A 166 -22.33 -3.51 16.38
N ALA A 167 -21.31 -3.64 15.52
CA ALA A 167 -21.36 -3.07 14.18
C ALA A 167 -22.45 -3.73 13.32
N LEU A 168 -22.57 -5.07 13.38
CA LEU A 168 -23.58 -5.82 12.64
C LEU A 168 -25.01 -5.53 13.14
N GLU A 169 -25.23 -5.41 14.45
CA GLU A 169 -26.55 -5.07 14.99
C GLU A 169 -27.04 -3.69 14.56
N LYS A 170 -26.15 -2.69 14.49
CA LYS A 170 -26.50 -1.36 13.98
C LYS A 170 -26.96 -1.42 12.53
N LEU A 171 -26.23 -2.15 11.68
CA LEU A 171 -26.61 -2.34 10.27
C LEU A 171 -27.94 -3.08 10.11
N ALA A 172 -28.27 -4.01 11.00
CA ALA A 172 -29.54 -4.74 10.95
C ALA A 172 -30.74 -3.86 11.37
N LYS A 173 -30.51 -2.87 12.23
CA LYS A 173 -31.54 -1.95 12.77
C LYS A 173 -31.80 -0.73 11.89
N ASP A 174 -30.89 -0.39 10.97
CA ASP A 174 -31.03 0.71 10.00
C ASP A 174 -31.91 0.33 8.77
N LYS A 175 -32.87 -0.58 8.94
CA LYS A 175 -33.89 -0.93 7.94
C LYS A 175 -35.25 -0.44 8.38
#